data_AF-A0A395WCG7-F1
#
_entry.id   AF-A0A395WCG7-F1
#
_cell.length_a   1.000
_cell.length_b   1.000
_cell.length_c   1.000
_cell.angle_alpha   90.00
_cell.angle_beta   90.00
_cell.angle_gamma   90.00
#
_symmetry.space_group_name_H-M   'P 1'
#
loop_
_entity.id
_entity.type
_entity.pdbx_description
1 polymer ?
#
loop_
_entity_poly.entity_id
_entity_poly.type
_entity_poly.pdbx_seq_one_letter_code
_entity_poly.pdbx_strand_id
1 'polypeptide(L)'
;MRRKVRRVPVVLDAGEIKDLPQEDIRMILRGADELISTGGRSMLAKILKGSKDKKIFEHKLNECPAYGYYQDMKLDDIAKCIDWMIKKDYLRIEYDYRLPLLVFSEKGWQIEKETFAQELYQRICLDVEEKKARVIFEMKEVNRQVVMRVLDKIEKDGTKKFLPYLEAWKMLEVKKVAARIIEVENKIVGKDM
;
A
#
# COMPACT_ATOMS: atom_id res chain seq x y z
N MET A 1 -8.95 29.85 28.55
CA MET A 1 -9.60 28.52 28.70
C MET A 1 -9.51 27.75 27.39
N ARG A 2 -8.78 26.62 27.33
CA ARG A 2 -8.77 25.76 26.14
C ARG A 2 -10.13 25.07 26.01
N ARG A 3 -10.89 25.36 24.95
CA ARG A 3 -12.14 24.62 24.64
C ARG A 3 -11.79 23.13 24.52
N LYS A 4 -12.41 22.29 25.36
CA LYS A 4 -12.22 20.83 25.34
C LYS A 4 -12.65 20.31 23.97
N VAL A 5 -11.71 19.78 23.18
CA VAL A 5 -11.97 19.32 21.80
C VAL A 5 -12.80 18.04 21.87
N ARG A 6 -14.03 18.07 21.37
CA ARG A 6 -14.89 16.88 21.28
C ARG A 6 -14.53 16.08 20.03
N ARG A 7 -13.79 14.99 20.23
CA ARG A 7 -13.45 14.01 19.19
C ARG A 7 -14.69 13.19 18.79
N VAL A 8 -14.74 12.77 17.54
CA VAL A 8 -15.75 11.81 17.08
C VAL A 8 -15.49 10.47 17.79
N PRO A 9 -16.44 9.90 18.54
CA PRO A 9 -16.23 8.64 19.24
C PRO A 9 -16.06 7.50 18.23
N VAL A 10 -15.15 6.58 18.52
CA VAL A 10 -14.97 5.35 17.75
C VAL A 10 -15.26 4.17 18.68
N VAL A 11 -16.24 3.36 18.28
CA VAL A 11 -16.56 2.08 18.90
C VAL A 11 -16.19 0.99 17.91
N LEU A 12 -15.31 0.07 18.34
CA LEU A 12 -14.85 -1.05 17.52
C LEU A 12 -15.71 -2.28 17.81
N ASP A 13 -16.39 -2.79 16.80
CA ASP A 13 -17.13 -4.04 16.85
C ASP A 13 -16.62 -4.99 15.77
N ALA A 14 -16.03 -6.11 16.21
CA ALA A 14 -15.51 -7.13 15.30
C ALA A 14 -16.48 -8.32 15.15
N GLY A 15 -17.67 -8.23 15.75
CA GLY A 15 -18.60 -9.35 15.86
C GLY A 15 -17.91 -10.59 16.44
N GLU A 16 -18.20 -11.73 15.81
CA GLU A 16 -17.66 -13.05 16.20
C GLU A 16 -16.38 -13.44 15.45
N ILE A 17 -15.76 -12.52 14.71
CA ILE A 17 -14.56 -12.79 13.91
C ILE A 17 -13.40 -13.17 14.83
N LYS A 18 -12.94 -14.42 14.73
CA LYS A 18 -11.78 -14.92 15.49
C LYS A 18 -10.47 -14.64 14.74
N ASP A 19 -10.48 -14.89 13.45
CA ASP A 19 -9.38 -14.70 12.51
C ASP A 19 -9.87 -14.19 11.15
N LEU A 20 -8.93 -13.65 10.37
CA LEU A 20 -9.12 -13.33 8.96
C LEU A 20 -8.08 -14.10 8.14
N PRO A 21 -8.45 -14.59 6.94
CA PRO A 21 -7.50 -15.11 5.97
C PRO A 21 -6.37 -14.11 5.70
N GLN A 22 -5.18 -14.62 5.36
CA GLN A 22 -4.05 -13.74 5.04
C GLN A 22 -4.32 -12.85 3.81
N GLU A 23 -5.12 -13.33 2.86
CA GLU A 23 -5.55 -12.54 1.72
C GLU A 23 -6.41 -11.35 2.16
N ASP A 24 -7.43 -11.59 2.98
CA ASP A 24 -8.29 -10.57 3.56
C ASP A 24 -7.48 -9.49 4.30
N ILE A 25 -6.49 -9.91 5.10
CA ILE A 25 -5.57 -9.00 5.79
C ILE A 25 -4.82 -8.12 4.78
N ARG A 26 -4.24 -8.72 3.72
CA ARG A 26 -3.52 -7.99 2.67
C ARG A 26 -4.43 -7.02 1.95
N MET A 27 -5.62 -7.45 1.53
CA MET A 27 -6.54 -6.62 0.75
C MET A 27 -7.13 -5.47 1.56
N ILE A 28 -7.39 -5.67 2.86
CA ILE A 28 -7.80 -4.57 3.74
C ILE A 28 -6.66 -3.55 3.90
N LEU A 29 -5.41 -4.00 4.08
CA LEU A 29 -4.25 -3.10 4.17
C LEU A 29 -4.00 -2.36 2.85
N ARG A 30 -4.09 -3.06 1.73
CA ARG A 30 -3.90 -2.49 0.39
C ARG A 30 -4.95 -1.42 0.08
N GLY A 31 -6.20 -1.67 0.47
CA GLY A 31 -7.27 -0.68 0.39
C GLY A 31 -7.12 0.50 1.38
N ALA A 32 -6.47 0.28 2.52
CA ALA A 32 -6.22 1.32 3.51
C ALA A 32 -5.11 2.28 3.08
N ASP A 33 -4.15 1.85 2.26
CA ASP A 33 -3.01 2.65 1.79
C ASP A 33 -3.44 4.00 1.19
N GLU A 34 -4.49 3.99 0.37
CA GLU A 34 -5.09 5.20 -0.24
C GLU A 34 -5.69 6.19 0.77
N LEU A 35 -5.94 5.73 2.00
CA LEU A 35 -6.65 6.48 3.06
C LEU A 35 -5.78 6.79 4.28
N ILE A 36 -4.52 6.34 4.31
CA ILE A 36 -3.66 6.56 5.47
C ILE A 36 -3.50 8.05 5.73
N SER A 37 -3.79 8.46 6.97
CA SER A 37 -3.75 9.85 7.43
C SER A 37 -4.67 10.81 6.68
N THR A 38 -5.66 10.32 5.92
CA THR A 38 -6.60 11.17 5.15
C THR A 38 -8.05 10.71 5.25
N GLY A 39 -8.27 9.40 5.47
CA GLY A 39 -9.59 8.77 5.52
C GLY A 39 -9.81 7.88 6.73
N GLY A 40 -11.07 7.60 7.01
CA GLY A 40 -11.50 6.76 8.12
C GLY A 40 -12.11 5.43 7.68
N ARG A 41 -12.46 4.58 8.67
CA ARG A 41 -13.02 3.24 8.48
C ARG A 41 -14.18 3.15 7.49
N SER A 42 -15.11 4.11 7.55
CA SER A 42 -16.30 4.10 6.68
C SER A 42 -15.95 4.27 5.21
N MET A 43 -14.89 5.03 4.88
CA MET A 43 -14.43 5.17 3.50
C MET A 43 -13.73 3.88 3.05
N LEU A 44 -12.90 3.28 3.92
CA LEU A 44 -12.26 2.00 3.62
C LEU A 44 -13.29 0.89 3.33
N ALA A 45 -14.36 0.80 4.13
CA ALA A 45 -15.45 -0.14 3.88
C ALA A 45 -16.11 0.07 2.51
N LYS A 46 -16.26 1.34 2.07
CA LYS A 46 -16.81 1.67 0.75
C LYS A 46 -15.88 1.28 -0.39
N ILE A 47 -14.57 1.48 -0.24
CA ILE A 47 -13.56 1.02 -1.21
C ILE A 47 -13.67 -0.50 -1.37
N LEU A 48 -13.53 -1.23 -0.26
CA LEU A 48 -13.56 -2.70 -0.27
C LEU A 48 -14.88 -3.26 -0.80
N LYS A 49 -16.01 -2.59 -0.56
CA LYS A 49 -17.32 -2.96 -1.11
C LYS A 49 -17.47 -2.72 -2.61
N GLY A 50 -16.64 -1.86 -3.21
CA GLY A 50 -16.86 -1.42 -4.59
C GLY A 50 -18.00 -0.41 -4.69
N SER A 51 -18.14 0.46 -3.69
CA SER A 51 -19.25 1.41 -3.59
C SER A 51 -19.21 2.46 -4.71
N LYS A 52 -20.37 2.70 -5.34
CA LYS A 52 -20.53 3.75 -6.36
C LYS A 52 -20.68 5.17 -5.79
N ASP A 53 -20.23 5.40 -4.56
CA ASP A 53 -20.28 6.73 -3.93
C ASP A 53 -19.47 7.73 -4.75
N LYS A 54 -20.01 8.94 -4.95
CA LYS A 54 -19.39 9.98 -5.77
C LYS A 54 -17.95 10.28 -5.34
N LYS A 55 -17.68 10.30 -4.03
CA LYS A 55 -16.35 10.61 -3.48
C LYS A 55 -15.29 9.57 -3.85
N ILE A 56 -15.70 8.31 -4.06
CA ILE A 56 -14.78 7.25 -4.48
C ILE A 56 -14.19 7.61 -5.84
N PHE A 57 -15.02 8.03 -6.80
CA PHE A 57 -14.56 8.40 -8.14
C PHE A 57 -13.90 9.79 -8.18
N GLU A 58 -14.42 10.76 -7.42
CA GLU A 58 -13.81 12.11 -7.33
C GLU A 58 -12.35 12.06 -6.89
N HIS A 59 -12.01 11.12 -5.99
CA HIS A 59 -10.66 10.91 -5.49
C HIS A 59 -9.95 9.71 -6.15
N LYS A 60 -10.51 9.13 -7.21
CA LYS A 60 -9.97 7.95 -7.93
C LYS A 60 -9.69 6.72 -7.06
N LEU A 61 -10.37 6.60 -5.92
CA LEU A 61 -10.25 5.45 -5.01
C LEU A 61 -10.77 4.15 -5.64
N ASN A 62 -11.51 4.24 -6.75
CA ASN A 62 -11.90 3.09 -7.56
C ASN A 62 -10.74 2.48 -8.37
N GLU A 63 -9.60 3.16 -8.50
CA GLU A 63 -8.40 2.64 -9.16
C GLU A 63 -7.55 1.80 -8.19
N CYS A 64 -7.88 1.80 -6.90
CA CYS A 64 -7.24 0.96 -5.88
C CYS A 64 -7.39 -0.53 -6.22
N PRO A 65 -6.32 -1.35 -6.12
CA PRO A 65 -6.40 -2.80 -6.37
C PRO A 65 -7.41 -3.55 -5.49
N ALA A 66 -7.71 -3.02 -4.30
CA ALA A 66 -8.67 -3.60 -3.37
C ALA A 66 -10.12 -3.15 -3.58
N TYR A 67 -10.37 -2.29 -4.57
CA TYR A 67 -11.72 -1.80 -4.86
C TYR A 67 -12.64 -2.94 -5.27
N GLY A 68 -13.73 -3.15 -4.50
CA GLY A 68 -14.69 -4.22 -4.77
C GLY A 68 -14.25 -5.62 -4.32
N TYR A 69 -13.14 -5.77 -3.58
CA TYR A 69 -12.69 -7.07 -3.07
C TYR A 69 -13.79 -7.82 -2.29
N TYR A 70 -14.59 -7.09 -1.50
CA TYR A 70 -15.75 -7.59 -0.77
C TYR A 70 -17.08 -7.20 -1.41
N GLN A 71 -17.17 -7.18 -2.74
CA GLN A 71 -18.38 -6.78 -3.46
C GLN A 71 -19.64 -7.55 -3.07
N ASP A 72 -19.52 -8.78 -2.57
CA ASP A 72 -20.65 -9.62 -2.18
C ASP A 72 -21.03 -9.52 -0.69
N MET A 73 -20.17 -8.92 0.14
CA MET A 73 -20.42 -8.77 1.59
C MET A 73 -21.26 -7.54 1.92
N LYS A 74 -22.01 -7.57 3.02
CA LYS A 74 -22.69 -6.37 3.53
C LYS A 74 -21.67 -5.38 4.08
N LEU A 75 -21.95 -4.08 3.98
CA LEU A 75 -21.08 -3.03 4.52
C LEU A 75 -20.80 -3.19 6.02
N ASP A 76 -21.80 -3.66 6.78
CA ASP A 76 -21.66 -3.93 8.21
C ASP A 76 -20.64 -5.04 8.50
N ASP A 77 -20.65 -6.11 7.70
CA ASP A 77 -19.70 -7.21 7.87
C ASP A 77 -18.28 -6.80 7.45
N ILE A 78 -18.15 -5.98 6.41
CA ILE A 78 -16.86 -5.38 6.03
C ILE A 78 -16.33 -4.48 7.16
N ALA A 79 -17.20 -3.69 7.80
CA ALA A 79 -16.81 -2.85 8.94
C ALA A 79 -16.30 -3.69 10.11
N LYS A 80 -16.91 -4.86 10.37
CA LYS A 80 -16.40 -5.81 11.39
C LYS A 80 -15.01 -6.34 11.05
N CYS A 81 -14.73 -6.65 9.78
CA CYS A 81 -13.38 -7.04 9.36
C CYS A 81 -12.35 -5.92 9.61
N ILE A 82 -12.69 -4.67 9.28
CA ILE A 82 -11.81 -3.52 9.55
C ILE A 82 -11.61 -3.31 11.05
N ASP A 83 -12.66 -3.47 11.86
CA ASP A 83 -12.57 -3.34 13.31
C ASP A 83 -11.76 -4.45 13.95
N TRP A 84 -11.82 -5.66 13.40
CA TRP A 84 -10.92 -6.75 13.76
C TRP A 84 -9.47 -6.38 13.43
N MET A 85 -9.20 -5.81 12.25
CA MET A 85 -7.85 -5.35 11.85
C MET A 85 -7.29 -4.30 12.81
N ILE A 86 -8.14 -3.42 13.33
CA ILE A 86 -7.73 -2.43 14.34
C ILE A 86 -7.50 -3.10 15.69
N LYS A 87 -8.40 -3.98 16.14
CA LYS A 87 -8.27 -4.71 17.41
C LYS A 87 -7.03 -5.62 17.46
N LYS A 88 -6.59 -6.15 16.31
CA LYS A 88 -5.41 -7.01 16.18
C LYS A 88 -4.13 -6.26 15.81
N ASP A 89 -4.17 -4.94 15.90
CA ASP A 89 -3.05 -4.03 15.68
C ASP A 89 -2.39 -4.22 14.30
N TYR A 90 -3.20 -4.34 13.24
CA TYR A 90 -2.74 -4.16 11.86
C TYR A 90 -2.95 -2.72 11.42
N LEU A 91 -4.09 -2.13 11.76
CA LEU A 91 -4.42 -0.73 11.59
C LEU A 91 -4.56 -0.06 12.96
N ARG A 92 -4.36 1.25 13.01
CA ARG A 92 -4.62 2.09 14.18
C ARG A 92 -5.46 3.29 13.79
N ILE A 93 -6.00 3.95 14.81
CA ILE A 93 -6.72 5.21 14.65
C ILE A 93 -5.91 6.31 15.31
N GLU A 94 -5.56 7.32 14.52
CA GLU A 94 -5.03 8.58 15.03
C GLU A 94 -6.04 9.71 14.80
N TYR A 95 -6.04 10.68 15.71
CA TYR A 95 -6.96 11.80 15.60
C TYR A 95 -6.23 13.01 15.03
N ASP A 96 -6.64 13.43 13.84
CA ASP A 96 -6.40 14.79 13.38
C ASP A 96 -7.51 15.70 13.89
N TYR A 97 -7.17 16.52 14.89
CA TYR A 97 -8.09 17.35 15.65
C TYR A 97 -9.29 16.57 16.23
N ARG A 98 -10.39 16.45 15.47
CA ARG A 98 -11.62 15.75 15.85
C ARG A 98 -11.86 14.47 15.07
N LEU A 99 -11.21 14.29 13.92
CA LEU A 99 -11.50 13.23 12.95
C LEU A 99 -10.60 12.02 13.19
N PRO A 100 -11.16 10.80 13.26
CA PRO A 100 -10.39 9.57 13.35
C PRO A 100 -9.92 9.15 11.95
N LEU A 101 -8.60 9.09 11.79
CA LEU A 101 -7.92 8.71 10.56
C LEU A 101 -7.25 7.35 10.76
N LEU A 102 -7.24 6.54 9.70
CA LEU A 102 -6.52 5.27 9.71
C LEU A 102 -5.03 5.53 9.53
N VAL A 103 -4.22 4.80 10.30
CA VAL A 103 -2.78 4.69 10.08
C VAL A 103 -2.35 3.23 10.15
N PHE A 104 -1.26 2.87 9.48
CA PHE A 104 -0.68 1.56 9.67
C PHE A 104 -0.07 1.44 11.06
N SER A 105 -0.27 0.29 11.69
CA SER A 105 0.64 -0.17 12.73
C SER A 105 1.98 -0.60 12.10
N GLU A 106 3.01 -0.84 12.90
CA GLU A 106 4.25 -1.45 12.41
C GLU A 106 3.97 -2.81 11.74
N LYS A 107 3.12 -3.62 12.36
CA LYS A 107 2.75 -4.95 11.87
C LYS A 107 2.04 -4.89 10.51
N GLY A 108 1.06 -4.00 10.39
CA GLY A 108 0.33 -3.78 9.13
C GLY A 108 1.25 -3.22 8.04
N TRP A 109 2.13 -2.29 8.40
CA TRP A 109 3.07 -1.69 7.46
C TRP A 109 4.04 -2.71 6.86
N GLN A 110 4.55 -3.65 7.65
CA GLN A 110 5.46 -4.68 7.10
C GLN A 110 4.76 -5.55 6.05
N ILE A 111 3.48 -5.87 6.23
CA ILE A 111 2.70 -6.65 5.27
C ILE A 111 2.39 -5.82 4.03
N GLU A 112 1.93 -4.59 4.21
CA GLU A 112 1.57 -3.71 3.09
C GLU A 112 2.78 -3.37 2.24
N LYS A 113 3.90 -2.98 2.87
CA LYS A 113 5.15 -2.68 2.17
C LYS A 113 5.60 -3.84 1.29
N GLU A 114 5.50 -5.08 1.78
CA GLU A 114 5.84 -6.27 0.99
C GLU A 114 4.85 -6.50 -0.16
N THR A 115 3.56 -6.32 0.11
CA THR A 115 2.47 -6.49 -0.87
C THR A 115 2.62 -5.49 -2.02
N PHE A 116 2.72 -4.20 -1.71
CA PHE A 116 2.86 -3.16 -2.72
C PHE A 116 4.19 -3.26 -3.47
N ALA A 117 5.29 -3.59 -2.78
CA ALA A 117 6.56 -3.83 -3.47
C ALA A 117 6.50 -5.03 -4.43
N GLN A 118 5.75 -6.08 -4.09
CA GLN A 118 5.55 -7.23 -4.97
C GLN A 118 4.74 -6.84 -6.22
N GLU A 119 3.66 -6.08 -6.06
CA GLU A 119 2.86 -5.56 -7.17
C GLU A 119 3.71 -4.71 -8.13
N LEU A 120 4.47 -3.75 -7.60
CA LEU A 120 5.35 -2.90 -8.40
C LEU A 120 6.44 -3.70 -9.11
N TYR A 121 7.07 -4.65 -8.42
CA TYR A 121 8.08 -5.51 -9.03
C TYR A 121 7.50 -6.35 -10.19
N GLN A 122 6.30 -6.92 -10.03
CA GLN A 122 5.64 -7.66 -11.11
C GLN A 122 5.35 -6.75 -12.31
N ARG A 123 4.87 -5.53 -12.07
CA ARG A 123 4.64 -4.54 -13.15
C ARG A 123 5.95 -4.15 -13.85
N ILE A 124 7.06 -4.01 -13.11
CA ILE A 124 8.38 -3.76 -13.70
C ILE A 124 8.85 -4.95 -14.55
N CYS A 125 8.62 -6.19 -14.10
CA CYS A 125 8.95 -7.37 -14.90
C CYS A 125 8.19 -7.36 -16.25
N LEU A 126 6.90 -7.04 -16.23
CA LEU A 126 6.09 -6.90 -17.45
C LEU A 126 6.61 -5.76 -18.35
N ASP A 127 6.98 -4.62 -17.77
CA ASP A 127 7.61 -3.51 -18.48
C ASP A 127 8.90 -3.93 -19.20
N VAL A 128 9.76 -4.71 -18.51
CA VAL A 128 10.99 -5.27 -19.09
C VAL A 128 10.69 -6.23 -20.24
N GLU A 129 9.70 -7.11 -20.09
CA GLU A 129 9.29 -8.03 -21.14
C GLU A 129 8.72 -7.31 -22.38
N GLU A 130 7.91 -6.28 -22.16
CA GLU A 130 7.29 -5.48 -23.22
C GLU A 130 8.18 -4.37 -23.78
N LYS A 131 9.42 -4.22 -23.28
CA LYS A 131 10.34 -3.14 -23.64
C LYS A 131 9.78 -1.72 -23.39
N LYS A 132 9.01 -1.55 -22.31
CA LYS A 132 8.43 -0.27 -21.82
C LYS A 132 8.97 0.09 -20.44
N ALA A 133 8.92 1.35 -20.06
CA ALA A 133 9.44 1.86 -18.78
C ALA A 133 8.39 2.66 -17.99
N ARG A 134 7.13 2.21 -17.97
CA ARG A 134 5.99 2.95 -17.38
C ARG A 134 6.14 3.11 -15.88
N VAL A 135 6.40 2.02 -15.16
CA VAL A 135 6.37 2.00 -13.68
C VAL A 135 7.47 2.90 -13.10
N ILE A 136 8.63 2.99 -13.75
CA ILE A 136 9.75 3.82 -13.29
C ILE A 136 9.34 5.28 -13.09
N PHE A 137 8.50 5.83 -13.96
CA PHE A 137 8.04 7.22 -13.84
C PHE A 137 7.07 7.45 -12.68
N GLU A 138 6.45 6.40 -12.15
CA GLU A 138 5.54 6.44 -11.00
C GLU A 138 6.30 6.38 -9.66
N MET A 139 7.53 5.85 -9.65
CA MET A 139 8.28 5.53 -8.42
C MET A 139 8.60 6.73 -7.53
N LYS A 140 8.66 7.95 -8.09
CA LYS A 140 8.88 9.19 -7.33
C LYS A 140 7.77 9.50 -6.31
N GLU A 141 6.55 9.02 -6.57
CA GLU A 141 5.39 9.21 -5.67
C GLU A 141 5.23 8.04 -4.69
N VAL A 142 6.04 6.98 -4.85
CA VAL A 142 5.96 5.76 -4.02
C VAL A 142 6.73 5.97 -2.72
N ASN A 143 6.21 5.42 -1.62
CA ASN A 143 6.91 5.42 -0.34
C ASN A 143 8.31 4.83 -0.49
N ARG A 144 9.33 5.57 -0.03
CA ARG A 144 10.74 5.18 -0.20
C ARG A 144 11.07 3.79 0.36
N GLN A 145 10.40 3.32 1.43
CA GLN A 145 10.67 1.97 1.94
C GLN A 145 10.15 0.89 0.99
N VAL A 146 9.04 1.14 0.30
CA VAL A 146 8.51 0.26 -0.76
C VAL A 146 9.48 0.27 -1.94
N VAL A 147 9.96 1.43 -2.37
CA VAL A 147 10.99 1.55 -3.42
C VAL A 147 12.24 0.73 -3.10
N MET A 148 12.79 0.87 -1.89
CA MET A 148 13.94 0.06 -1.46
C MET A 148 13.63 -1.44 -1.52
N ARG A 149 12.40 -1.83 -1.15
CA ARG A 149 11.99 -3.22 -1.18
C ARG A 149 11.83 -3.78 -2.59
N VAL A 150 11.39 -2.96 -3.55
CA VAL A 150 11.40 -3.31 -4.98
C VAL A 150 12.83 -3.56 -5.47
N LEU A 151 13.78 -2.71 -5.09
CA LEU A 151 15.19 -2.87 -5.45
C LEU A 151 15.78 -4.16 -4.88
N ASP A 152 15.42 -4.55 -3.66
CA ASP A 152 15.82 -5.85 -3.10
C ASP A 152 15.29 -7.03 -3.92
N LYS A 153 14.07 -6.94 -4.46
CA LYS A 153 13.49 -7.98 -5.31
C LYS A 153 14.24 -8.09 -6.64
N ILE A 154 14.54 -6.96 -7.28
CA ILE A 154 15.33 -6.91 -8.52
C ILE A 154 16.74 -7.46 -8.31
N GLU A 155 17.41 -7.09 -7.20
CA GLU A 155 18.73 -7.61 -6.86
C GLU A 155 18.72 -9.13 -6.68
N LYS A 156 17.72 -9.64 -5.96
CA LYS A 156 17.55 -11.07 -5.69
C LYS A 156 17.37 -11.85 -6.99
N ASP A 157 16.48 -11.36 -7.86
CA ASP A 157 16.28 -11.90 -9.20
C ASP A 157 17.60 -11.94 -9.99
N GLY A 158 18.32 -10.83 -10.05
CA GLY A 158 19.66 -10.78 -10.62
C GLY A 158 19.72 -10.75 -12.15
N THR A 159 18.59 -10.69 -12.85
CA THR A 159 18.58 -10.74 -14.31
C THR A 159 19.12 -9.45 -14.93
N LYS A 160 20.08 -9.57 -15.87
CA LYS A 160 20.68 -8.42 -16.58
C LYS A 160 19.70 -7.58 -17.41
N LYS A 161 18.51 -8.12 -17.71
CA LYS A 161 17.45 -7.40 -18.42
C LYS A 161 17.00 -6.13 -17.68
N PHE A 162 17.18 -6.05 -16.37
CA PHE A 162 16.86 -4.86 -15.59
C PHE A 162 17.87 -3.72 -15.75
N LEU A 163 19.09 -3.95 -16.24
CA LEU A 163 20.15 -2.93 -16.25
C LEU A 163 19.78 -1.63 -17.00
N PRO A 164 19.22 -1.67 -18.23
CA PRO A 164 18.82 -0.44 -18.92
C PRO A 164 17.73 0.35 -18.17
N TYR A 165 16.90 -0.36 -17.41
CA TYR A 165 15.81 0.21 -16.63
C TYR A 165 16.30 0.86 -15.34
N LEU A 166 17.24 0.21 -14.66
CA LEU A 166 17.93 0.77 -13.49
C LEU A 166 18.72 2.03 -13.88
N GLU A 167 19.37 2.02 -15.04
CA GLU A 167 20.09 3.18 -15.59
C GLU A 167 19.14 4.36 -15.83
N ALA A 168 17.97 4.12 -16.44
CA ALA A 168 16.97 5.17 -16.64
C ALA A 168 16.39 5.66 -15.30
N TRP A 169 16.12 4.73 -14.37
CA TRP A 169 15.48 5.04 -13.09
C TRP A 169 16.36 5.89 -12.19
N LYS A 170 17.67 5.59 -12.07
CA LYS A 170 18.57 6.36 -11.19
C LYS A 170 18.67 7.84 -11.56
N MET A 171 18.45 8.18 -12.84
CA MET A 171 18.49 9.56 -13.34
C MET A 171 17.28 10.40 -12.91
N LEU A 172 16.19 9.75 -12.45
CA LEU A 172 14.94 10.39 -12.07
C LEU A 172 14.75 10.47 -10.54
N GLU A 173 15.69 9.92 -9.78
CA GLU A 173 15.51 9.63 -8.36
C GLU A 173 16.39 10.50 -7.44
N VAL A 174 15.98 10.56 -6.17
CA VAL A 174 16.80 11.22 -5.15
C VAL A 174 18.10 10.46 -4.91
N LYS A 175 19.16 11.19 -4.52
CA LYS A 175 20.53 10.65 -4.33
C LYS A 175 20.58 9.32 -3.57
N LYS A 176 19.76 9.16 -2.51
CA LYS A 176 19.74 7.93 -1.70
C LYS A 176 19.20 6.71 -2.47
N VAL A 177 18.17 6.90 -3.31
CA VAL A 177 17.61 5.82 -4.13
C VAL A 177 18.55 5.53 -5.30
N ALA A 178 19.10 6.56 -5.95
CA ALA A 178 20.09 6.40 -7.01
C ALA A 178 21.34 5.61 -6.54
N ALA A 179 21.85 5.90 -5.34
CA ALA A 179 22.95 5.14 -4.76
C ALA A 179 22.61 3.65 -4.57
N ARG A 180 21.40 3.35 -4.06
CA ARG A 180 20.93 1.96 -3.93
C ARG A 180 20.80 1.27 -5.28
N ILE A 181 20.32 1.97 -6.32
CA ILE A 181 20.23 1.43 -7.68
C ILE A 181 21.62 1.03 -8.20
N ILE A 182 22.63 1.89 -8.03
CA ILE A 182 24.02 1.59 -8.42
C ILE A 182 24.54 0.33 -7.71
N GLU A 183 24.24 0.15 -6.43
CA GLU A 183 24.59 -1.07 -5.70
C GLU A 183 23.91 -2.32 -6.30
N VAL A 184 22.64 -2.23 -6.70
CA VAL A 184 21.93 -3.33 -7.39
C VAL A 184 22.58 -3.63 -8.73
N GLU A 185 22.85 -2.61 -9.56
CA GLU A 185 23.51 -2.76 -10.86
C GLU A 185 24.85 -3.51 -10.72
N ASN A 186 25.70 -3.08 -9.79
CA ASN A 186 27.01 -3.69 -9.54
C ASN A 186 26.89 -5.17 -9.12
N LYS A 187 25.92 -5.52 -8.27
CA LYS A 187 25.68 -6.91 -7.87
C LYS A 187 25.16 -7.78 -9.01
N ILE A 188 24.31 -7.23 -9.89
CA ILE A 188 23.83 -7.94 -11.08
C ILE A 188 24.99 -8.21 -12.04
N VAL A 189 25.86 -7.23 -12.27
CA VAL A 189 27.03 -7.37 -13.14
C VAL A 189 28.04 -8.38 -12.58
N GLY A 190 28.29 -8.32 -11.26
CA GLY A 190 29.25 -9.20 -10.58
C GLY A 190 28.82 -10.66 -10.40
N LYS A 191 27.55 -11.02 -10.63
CA LYS A 191 27.05 -12.41 -10.54
C LYS A 191 27.62 -13.36 -11.61
N ASP A 192 28.23 -12.82 -12.67
CA ASP A 192 28.82 -13.60 -13.78
C ASP A 192 30.36 -13.73 -13.69
N MET A 193 30.97 -13.24 -12.61
CA MET A 193 32.41 -13.39 -12.31
C MET A 193 32.63 -14.46 -11.25
#